data_AF-A0A928KPT3-F1
#
_entry.id   AF-A0A928KPT3-F1
#
_cell.length_a   1.000
_cell.length_b   1.000
_cell.length_c   1.000
_cell.angle_alpha   90.00
_cell.angle_beta   90.00
_cell.angle_gamma   90.00
#
_symmetry.space_group_name_H-M   'P 1'
#
loop_
_entity.id
_entity.type
_entity.pdbx_description
1 polymer ?
#
loop_
_entity_poly.entity_id
_entity_poly.type
_entity_poly.pdbx_seq_one_letter_code
_entity_poly.pdbx_strand_id
1 'polypeptide(L)'
;MNTYLYCNALISLLSFVGFIYGIVTVIKTNKALYYIMIVASVGTTAFSRLYEAVHMWITEEYFDGFHIGIIGNIASFLFIFTANYGVMDSLGDDKSPRFRKYRLIALSADAVLLGLYIPILLSDASFTIKLCYGIIFVMMMCSSYYNLKHLILPDVDYGIIRCIKGYNFIMLCYSLLFALERIALVYDMDILLYIASVGIAVASFLTIPVLRKGVLKWTI
;
A
#
# COMPACT_ATOMS: atom_id res chain seq x y z
N MET A 1 -19.36 -11.32 -10.10
CA MET A 1 -20.10 -10.75 -8.95
C MET A 1 -19.62 -11.30 -7.60
N ASN A 2 -19.84 -12.58 -7.28
CA ASN A 2 -19.52 -13.12 -5.95
C ASN A 2 -18.03 -13.02 -5.57
N THR A 3 -17.12 -13.25 -6.52
CA THR A 3 -15.67 -13.17 -6.28
C THR A 3 -15.24 -11.79 -5.80
N TYR A 4 -15.71 -10.72 -6.44
CA TYR A 4 -15.39 -9.34 -6.08
C TYR A 4 -15.88 -8.98 -4.68
N LEU A 5 -17.11 -9.37 -4.33
CA LEU A 5 -17.65 -9.19 -2.99
C LEU A 5 -16.78 -9.88 -1.93
N TYR A 6 -16.47 -11.17 -2.12
CA TYR A 6 -15.67 -11.92 -1.16
C TYR A 6 -14.24 -11.39 -1.04
N CYS A 7 -13.62 -10.97 -2.14
CA CYS A 7 -12.30 -10.37 -2.15
C CYS A 7 -12.25 -9.07 -1.33
N ASN A 8 -13.20 -8.16 -1.56
CA ASN A 8 -13.26 -6.90 -0.82
C ASN A 8 -13.61 -7.12 0.66
N ALA A 9 -14.53 -8.04 0.96
CA ALA A 9 -14.86 -8.40 2.33
C ALA A 9 -13.65 -8.98 3.08
N LEU A 10 -12.87 -9.85 2.44
CA LEU A 10 -11.64 -10.43 3.01
C LEU A 10 -10.58 -9.36 3.29
N ILE A 11 -10.29 -8.50 2.31
CA ILE A 11 -9.31 -7.42 2.49
C ILE A 11 -9.77 -6.49 3.62
N SER A 12 -11.06 -6.11 3.62
CA SER A 12 -11.65 -5.28 4.66
C SER A 12 -11.48 -5.90 6.04
N LEU A 13 -11.89 -7.17 6.21
CA LEU A 13 -11.81 -7.88 7.49
C LEU A 13 -10.38 -7.94 8.04
N LEU A 14 -9.40 -8.41 7.25
CA LEU A 14 -8.02 -8.52 7.72
C LEU A 14 -7.35 -7.16 7.93
N SER A 15 -7.70 -6.16 7.13
CA SER A 15 -7.24 -4.79 7.33
C SER A 15 -7.82 -4.20 8.61
N PHE A 16 -9.09 -4.46 8.95
CA PHE A 16 -9.68 -4.06 10.24
C PHE A 16 -8.99 -4.72 11.42
N VAL A 17 -8.70 -6.02 11.34
CA VAL A 17 -7.94 -6.70 12.40
C VAL A 17 -6.57 -6.05 12.59
N GLY A 18 -5.85 -5.78 11.50
CA GLY A 18 -4.58 -5.06 11.53
C GLY A 18 -4.70 -3.65 12.13
N PHE A 19 -5.71 -2.89 11.71
CA PHE A 19 -6.00 -1.53 12.18
C PHE A 19 -6.32 -1.49 13.67
N ILE A 20 -7.22 -2.35 14.16
CA ILE A 20 -7.58 -2.43 15.58
C ILE A 20 -6.36 -2.81 16.42
N TYR A 21 -5.60 -3.82 15.99
CA TYR A 21 -4.35 -4.19 16.66
C TYR A 21 -3.34 -3.03 16.69
N GLY A 22 -3.25 -2.27 15.61
CA GLY A 22 -2.47 -1.04 15.50
C GLY A 22 -2.89 0.03 16.51
N ILE A 23 -4.18 0.38 16.55
CA ILE A 23 -4.74 1.35 17.50
C ILE A 23 -4.46 0.93 18.95
N VAL A 24 -4.76 -0.33 19.29
CA VAL A 24 -4.51 -0.85 20.65
C VAL A 24 -3.04 -0.72 21.03
N THR A 25 -2.14 -0.92 20.07
CA THR A 25 -0.70 -0.74 20.28
C THR A 25 -0.32 0.74 20.46
N VAL A 26 -0.87 1.65 19.65
CA VAL A 26 -0.63 3.09 19.76
C VAL A 26 -1.09 3.64 21.11
N ILE A 27 -2.28 3.26 21.58
CA ILE A 27 -2.81 3.73 22.87
C ILE A 27 -1.94 3.23 24.04
N LYS A 28 -1.47 1.99 23.97
CA LYS A 28 -0.68 1.37 25.05
C LYS A 28 0.77 1.86 25.12
N THR A 29 1.30 2.37 24.02
CA THR A 29 2.71 2.76 23.93
C THR A 29 2.80 4.03 23.10
N ASN A 30 3.35 5.12 23.65
CA ASN A 30 3.54 6.38 22.93
C ASN A 30 4.48 6.18 21.72
N LYS A 31 3.93 5.73 20.59
CA LYS A 31 4.68 5.27 19.42
C LYS A 31 5.01 6.43 18.49
N ALA A 32 6.11 6.28 17.76
CA ALA A 32 6.54 7.21 16.73
C ALA A 32 5.42 7.49 15.71
N LEU A 33 5.33 8.74 15.25
CA LEU A 33 4.37 9.20 14.25
C LEU A 33 4.35 8.29 13.01
N TYR A 34 5.52 7.78 12.60
CA TYR A 34 5.65 6.79 11.52
C TYR A 34 4.69 5.60 11.67
N TYR A 35 4.62 5.00 12.86
CA TYR A 35 3.74 3.86 13.13
C TYR A 35 2.26 4.25 13.01
N ILE A 36 1.89 5.42 13.52
CA ILE A 36 0.51 5.93 13.47
C ILE A 36 0.06 6.12 12.02
N MET A 37 0.94 6.66 11.16
CA MET A 37 0.63 6.86 9.74
C MET A 37 0.42 5.52 9.02
N ILE A 38 1.20 4.49 9.33
CA ILE A 38 1.00 3.16 8.73
C ILE A 38 -0.29 2.50 9.25
N VAL A 39 -0.62 2.67 10.54
CA VAL A 39 -1.92 2.24 11.07
C VAL A 39 -3.06 2.95 10.33
N ALA A 40 -2.96 4.26 10.10
CA ALA A 40 -3.94 5.01 9.34
C ALA A 40 -4.09 4.51 7.89
N SER A 41 -2.98 4.19 7.21
CA SER A 41 -3.01 3.57 5.88
C SER A 41 -3.82 2.26 5.86
N VAL A 42 -3.55 1.35 6.79
CA VAL A 42 -4.29 0.09 6.89
C VAL A 42 -5.77 0.33 7.21
N GLY A 43 -6.08 1.32 8.04
CA GLY A 43 -7.45 1.75 8.32
C GLY A 43 -8.18 2.26 7.09
N THR A 44 -7.54 3.13 6.29
CA THR A 44 -8.14 3.64 5.05
C THR A 44 -8.38 2.53 4.02
N THR A 45 -7.50 1.53 3.95
CA THR A 45 -7.73 0.32 3.16
C THR A 45 -8.95 -0.44 3.66
N ALA A 46 -9.08 -0.64 4.97
CA ALA A 46 -10.23 -1.34 5.55
C ALA A 46 -11.57 -0.68 5.19
N PHE A 47 -11.68 0.63 5.40
CA PHE A 47 -12.91 1.38 5.10
C PHE A 47 -13.20 1.46 3.60
N SER A 48 -12.18 1.63 2.76
CA SER A 48 -12.33 1.59 1.30
C SER A 48 -12.98 0.28 0.84
N ARG A 49 -12.46 -0.85 1.32
CA ARG A 49 -12.89 -2.18 0.93
C ARG A 49 -14.23 -2.58 1.53
N LEU A 50 -14.52 -2.10 2.74
CA LEU A 50 -15.86 -2.20 3.31
C LEU A 50 -16.89 -1.49 2.42
N TYR A 51 -16.59 -0.27 1.98
CA TYR A 51 -17.48 0.48 1.11
C TYR A 51 -17.72 -0.26 -0.22
N GLU A 52 -16.65 -0.76 -0.86
CA GLU A 52 -16.76 -1.55 -2.10
C GLU A 52 -17.58 -2.84 -1.90
N ALA A 53 -17.36 -3.57 -0.80
CA ALA A 53 -18.10 -4.78 -0.49
C ALA A 53 -19.59 -4.51 -0.19
N VAL A 54 -19.89 -3.50 0.62
CA VAL A 54 -21.28 -3.14 0.96
C VAL A 54 -22.05 -2.66 -0.26
N HIS A 55 -21.42 -1.84 -1.12
CA HIS A 55 -22.04 -1.43 -2.38
C HIS A 55 -22.41 -2.65 -3.22
N MET A 56 -21.43 -3.53 -3.49
CA MET A 56 -21.65 -4.74 -4.28
C MET A 56 -22.75 -5.63 -3.71
N TRP A 57 -22.84 -5.72 -2.38
CA TRP A 57 -23.86 -6.53 -1.71
C TRP A 57 -25.28 -5.95 -1.85
N ILE A 58 -25.42 -4.63 -1.94
CA ILE A 58 -26.71 -3.94 -2.03
C ILE A 58 -27.16 -3.78 -3.48
N THR A 59 -26.27 -3.33 -4.36
CA THR A 59 -26.60 -2.96 -5.75
C THR A 59 -26.40 -4.10 -6.71
N GLU A 60 -25.61 -5.12 -6.35
CA GLU A 60 -25.20 -6.21 -7.25
C GLU A 60 -24.42 -5.75 -8.50
N GLU A 61 -24.01 -4.47 -8.52
CA GLU A 61 -23.36 -3.81 -9.64
C GLU A 61 -21.92 -3.42 -9.32
N TYR A 62 -21.07 -3.42 -10.34
CA TYR A 62 -19.73 -2.85 -10.25
C TYR A 62 -19.79 -1.32 -10.34
N PHE A 63 -18.82 -0.65 -9.74
CA PHE A 63 -18.64 0.78 -9.97
C PHE A 63 -18.18 1.05 -11.41
N ASP A 64 -18.94 1.87 -12.13
CA ASP A 64 -18.54 2.42 -13.43
C ASP A 64 -17.95 3.84 -13.31
N GLY A 65 -17.09 4.06 -12.31
CA GLY A 65 -16.44 5.36 -12.17
C GLY A 65 -15.93 5.68 -10.77
N PHE A 66 -15.94 6.97 -10.44
CA PHE A 66 -15.45 7.46 -9.15
C PHE A 66 -16.38 7.07 -8.00
N HIS A 67 -15.79 6.66 -6.88
CA HIS A 67 -16.51 6.36 -5.65
C HIS A 67 -15.59 6.55 -4.43
N ILE A 68 -16.18 6.56 -3.23
CA ILE A 68 -15.46 6.87 -1.98
C ILE A 68 -14.32 5.87 -1.68
N GLY A 69 -14.48 4.61 -2.07
CA GLY A 69 -13.41 3.60 -1.97
C GLY A 69 -12.11 4.01 -2.65
N ILE A 70 -12.17 4.67 -3.81
CA ILE A 70 -10.98 5.20 -4.50
C ILE A 70 -10.22 6.19 -3.61
N ILE A 71 -10.92 7.08 -2.89
CA ILE A 71 -10.29 8.03 -1.97
C ILE A 71 -9.55 7.27 -0.84
N GLY A 72 -10.16 6.23 -0.28
CA GLY A 72 -9.52 5.43 0.76
C GLY A 72 -8.27 4.69 0.25
N ASN A 73 -8.29 4.20 -0.99
CA ASN A 73 -7.13 3.58 -1.62
C ASN A 73 -6.01 4.61 -1.87
N ILE A 74 -6.34 5.80 -2.37
CA ILE A 74 -5.40 6.93 -2.53
C ILE A 74 -4.80 7.32 -1.18
N ALA A 75 -5.64 7.50 -0.15
CA ALA A 75 -5.23 7.89 1.19
C ALA A 75 -4.28 6.86 1.81
N SER A 76 -4.51 5.56 1.59
CA SER A 76 -3.60 4.51 2.04
C SER A 76 -2.19 4.73 1.51
N PHE A 77 -2.03 4.85 0.18
CA PHE A 77 -0.71 5.06 -0.44
C PHE A 77 -0.10 6.42 -0.07
N LEU A 78 -0.92 7.44 0.13
CA LEU A 78 -0.46 8.74 0.60
C LEU A 78 0.12 8.66 2.02
N PHE A 79 -0.52 7.94 2.94
CA PHE A 79 0.02 7.72 4.29
C PHE A 79 1.34 6.92 4.27
N ILE A 80 1.44 5.90 3.42
CA ILE A 80 2.69 5.12 3.23
C ILE A 80 3.80 6.01 2.67
N PHE A 81 3.49 6.82 1.67
CA PHE A 81 4.42 7.76 1.06
C PHE A 81 4.90 8.79 2.08
N THR A 82 3.99 9.47 2.76
CA THR A 82 4.32 10.55 3.70
C THR A 82 5.08 10.05 4.92
N ALA A 83 4.80 8.84 5.40
CA ALA A 83 5.58 8.21 6.46
C ALA A 83 7.06 8.03 6.06
N ASN A 84 7.31 7.68 4.79
CA ASN A 84 8.65 7.39 4.29
C ASN A 84 9.39 8.64 3.76
N TYR A 85 8.74 9.51 2.98
CA TYR A 85 9.33 10.68 2.30
C TYR A 85 9.95 11.71 3.25
N GLY A 86 9.42 11.83 4.47
CA GLY A 86 9.86 12.82 5.44
C GLY A 86 10.98 12.32 6.34
N VAL A 87 10.61 12.00 7.59
CA VAL A 87 11.56 11.72 8.66
C VAL A 87 12.48 10.54 8.32
N MET A 88 11.94 9.45 7.77
CA MET A 88 12.75 8.26 7.49
C MET A 88 13.77 8.48 6.37
N ASP A 89 13.38 9.17 5.30
CA ASP A 89 14.32 9.48 4.22
C ASP A 89 15.44 10.39 4.71
N SER A 90 15.10 11.40 5.52
CA SER A 90 16.09 12.31 6.09
C SER A 90 17.10 11.64 7.03
N LEU A 91 16.72 10.52 7.67
CA LEU A 91 17.61 9.71 8.51
C LEU A 91 18.51 8.76 7.71
N GLY A 92 18.15 8.47 6.46
CA GLY A 92 18.82 7.44 5.65
C GLY A 92 19.59 7.92 4.44
N ASP A 93 19.24 9.08 3.91
CA ASP A 93 19.83 9.64 2.71
C ASP A 93 20.18 11.11 2.94
N ASP A 94 21.47 11.36 3.14
CA ASP A 94 22.08 12.70 3.25
C ASP A 94 22.15 13.45 1.89
N LYS A 95 21.55 12.88 0.83
CA LYS A 95 21.57 13.37 -0.55
C LYS A 95 22.96 13.38 -1.19
N SER A 96 23.97 12.80 -0.54
CA SER A 96 25.32 12.71 -1.10
C SER A 96 25.35 11.91 -2.41
N PRO A 97 26.38 12.12 -3.26
CA PRO A 97 26.59 11.32 -4.47
C PRO A 97 26.73 9.82 -4.19
N ARG A 98 27.20 9.44 -3.00
CA ARG A 98 27.36 8.04 -2.57
C ARG A 98 26.05 7.26 -2.62
N PHE A 99 24.94 7.88 -2.25
CA PHE A 99 23.62 7.23 -2.25
C PHE A 99 22.85 7.36 -3.57
N ARG A 100 23.41 8.07 -4.57
CA ARG A 100 22.76 8.27 -5.87
C ARG A 100 22.36 6.96 -6.55
N LYS A 101 23.19 5.93 -6.45
CA LYS A 101 22.89 4.61 -7.03
C LYS A 101 21.62 3.99 -6.43
N TYR A 102 21.38 4.12 -5.13
CA TYR A 102 20.17 3.58 -4.49
C TYR A 102 18.92 4.39 -4.88
N ARG A 103 19.04 5.72 -5.01
CA ARG A 103 17.97 6.56 -5.54
C ARG A 103 17.57 6.17 -6.97
N LEU A 104 18.54 5.82 -7.82
CA LEU A 104 18.29 5.39 -9.20
C LEU A 104 17.67 3.98 -9.24
N ILE A 105 18.17 3.05 -8.43
CA ILE A 105 17.58 1.70 -8.34
C ILE A 105 16.14 1.79 -7.82
N ALA A 106 15.84 2.69 -6.88
CA ALA A 106 14.48 2.89 -6.36
C ALA A 106 13.45 3.28 -7.45
N LEU A 107 13.86 3.99 -8.50
CA LEU A 107 13.00 4.31 -9.65
C LEU A 107 12.54 3.06 -10.42
N SER A 108 13.20 1.92 -10.26
CA SER A 108 12.74 0.68 -10.88
C SER A 108 11.38 0.21 -10.34
N ALA A 109 11.04 0.51 -9.08
CA ALA A 109 9.71 0.23 -8.53
C ALA A 109 8.63 1.01 -9.29
N ASP A 110 8.91 2.29 -9.58
CA ASP A 110 7.99 3.16 -10.30
C ASP A 110 7.84 2.70 -11.76
N ALA A 111 8.96 2.33 -12.40
CA ALA A 111 8.96 1.82 -13.76
C ALA A 111 8.14 0.53 -13.90
N VAL A 112 8.23 -0.39 -12.92
CA VAL A 112 7.42 -1.62 -12.90
C VAL A 112 5.93 -1.28 -12.77
N LEU A 113 5.56 -0.39 -11.85
CA LEU A 113 4.16 0.01 -11.66
C LEU A 113 3.61 0.76 -12.88
N LEU A 114 4.41 1.63 -13.49
CA LEU A 114 4.04 2.29 -14.75
C LEU A 114 3.80 1.27 -15.86
N GLY A 115 4.68 0.27 -15.99
CA GLY A 115 4.52 -0.84 -16.92
C GLY A 115 3.22 -1.62 -16.70
N LEU A 116 2.86 -1.88 -15.43
CA LEU A 116 1.60 -2.53 -15.06
C LEU A 116 0.36 -1.67 -15.30
N TYR A 117 0.51 -0.35 -15.37
CA TYR A 117 -0.60 0.55 -15.68
C TYR A 117 -0.90 0.63 -17.19
N ILE A 118 0.08 0.34 -18.05
CA ILE A 118 -0.09 0.40 -19.52
C ILE A 118 -1.25 -0.50 -20.01
N PRO A 119 -1.37 -1.78 -19.60
CA PRO A 119 -2.52 -2.60 -19.98
C PRO A 119 -3.87 -1.96 -19.62
N ILE A 120 -3.98 -1.34 -18.44
CA ILE A 120 -5.21 -0.65 -18.02
C ILE A 120 -5.53 0.51 -18.97
N LEU A 121 -4.53 1.29 -19.38
CA LEU A 121 -4.72 2.38 -20.36
C LEU A 121 -5.22 1.87 -21.72
N LEU A 122 -4.74 0.70 -22.15
CA LEU A 122 -5.05 0.09 -23.43
C LEU A 122 -6.35 -0.75 -23.42
N SER A 123 -6.93 -1.01 -22.24
CA SER A 123 -8.18 -1.75 -22.09
C SER A 123 -9.41 -0.99 -22.60
N ASP A 124 -10.55 -1.67 -22.67
CA ASP A 124 -11.85 -1.07 -23.00
C ASP A 124 -12.53 -0.36 -21.82
N ALA A 125 -11.86 -0.27 -20.66
CA ALA A 125 -12.40 0.41 -19.49
C ALA A 125 -12.74 1.88 -19.78
N SER A 126 -13.77 2.40 -19.09
CA SER A 126 -14.19 3.79 -19.23
C SER A 126 -13.05 4.77 -18.86
N PHE A 127 -13.05 5.95 -19.49
CA PHE A 127 -12.05 6.99 -19.20
C PHE A 127 -11.99 7.33 -17.70
N THR A 128 -13.13 7.34 -17.03
CA THR A 128 -13.23 7.61 -15.59
C THR A 128 -12.49 6.55 -14.76
N ILE A 129 -12.66 5.26 -15.07
CA ILE A 129 -11.94 4.18 -14.39
C ILE A 129 -10.43 4.32 -14.60
N LYS A 130 -10.01 4.54 -15.86
CA LYS A 130 -8.60 4.78 -16.20
C LYS A 130 -8.05 5.95 -15.37
N LEU A 131 -8.71 7.10 -15.37
CA LEU A 131 -8.28 8.26 -14.61
C LEU A 131 -8.16 7.97 -13.11
N CYS A 132 -9.17 7.32 -12.52
CA CYS A 132 -9.17 6.98 -11.09
C CYS A 132 -8.02 6.04 -10.73
N TYR A 133 -7.80 5.00 -11.52
CA TYR A 133 -6.68 4.07 -11.33
C TYR A 133 -5.35 4.76 -11.58
N GLY A 134 -5.24 5.65 -12.56
CA GLY A 134 -4.05 6.45 -12.79
C GLY A 134 -3.63 7.25 -11.56
N ILE A 135 -4.58 7.91 -10.88
CA ILE A 135 -4.28 8.65 -9.64
C ILE A 135 -3.79 7.71 -8.54
N ILE A 136 -4.42 6.54 -8.37
CA ILE A 136 -3.95 5.52 -7.42
C ILE A 136 -2.53 5.08 -7.77
N PHE A 137 -2.25 4.76 -9.04
CA PHE A 137 -0.94 4.34 -9.51
C PHE A 137 0.14 5.40 -9.28
N VAL A 138 -0.17 6.69 -9.44
CA VAL A 138 0.77 7.78 -9.10
C VAL A 138 1.15 7.74 -7.62
N MET A 139 0.17 7.60 -6.72
CA MET A 139 0.47 7.48 -5.29
C MET A 139 1.21 6.18 -4.96
N MET A 140 0.88 5.09 -5.64
CA MET A 140 1.59 3.81 -5.52
C MET A 140 3.04 3.94 -5.91
N MET A 141 3.36 4.61 -7.03
CA MET A 141 4.72 4.89 -7.47
C MET A 141 5.46 5.71 -6.40
N CYS A 142 4.92 6.86 -6.00
CA CYS A 142 5.52 7.67 -4.95
C CYS A 142 5.84 6.87 -3.68
N SER A 143 4.91 6.03 -3.20
CA SER A 143 5.14 5.19 -2.02
C SER A 143 6.17 4.07 -2.27
N SER A 144 6.15 3.44 -3.44
CA SER A 144 6.97 2.27 -3.77
C SER A 144 8.42 2.66 -4.03
N TYR A 145 8.67 3.84 -4.61
CA TYR A 145 9.99 4.45 -4.67
C TYR A 145 10.67 4.41 -3.30
N TYR A 146 10.02 4.96 -2.26
CA TYR A 146 10.63 5.03 -0.93
C TYR A 146 10.70 3.67 -0.25
N ASN A 147 9.71 2.81 -0.42
CA ASN A 147 9.77 1.46 0.14
C ASN A 147 10.98 0.70 -0.45
N LEU A 148 11.21 0.77 -1.77
CA LEU A 148 12.38 0.15 -2.39
C LEU A 148 13.68 0.83 -1.96
N LYS A 149 13.70 2.16 -1.94
CA LYS A 149 14.85 2.94 -1.48
C LYS A 149 15.29 2.53 -0.08
N HIS A 150 14.37 2.50 0.90
CA HIS A 150 14.66 2.10 2.27
C HIS A 150 14.93 0.59 2.44
N LEU A 151 14.48 -0.24 1.51
CA LEU A 151 14.82 -1.67 1.49
C LEU A 151 16.30 -1.88 1.12
N ILE A 152 16.81 -1.15 0.14
CA ILE A 152 18.17 -1.34 -0.40
C ILE A 152 19.22 -0.44 0.22
N LEU A 153 18.82 0.71 0.80
CA LEU A 153 19.75 1.62 1.47
C LEU A 153 20.54 0.87 2.54
N PRO A 154 21.87 1.06 2.61
CA PRO A 154 22.66 0.59 3.73
C PRO A 154 22.27 1.39 4.96
N ASP A 155 22.40 0.78 6.13
CA ASP A 155 22.17 1.48 7.38
C ASP A 155 23.25 2.54 7.58
N VAL A 156 22.83 3.77 7.89
CA VAL A 156 23.74 4.90 8.07
C VAL A 156 23.85 5.26 9.55
N ASP A 157 22.71 5.26 10.28
CA ASP A 157 22.63 5.66 11.69
C ASP A 157 21.68 4.77 12.52
N TYR A 158 22.13 4.38 13.71
CA TYR A 158 21.38 3.72 14.80
C TYR A 158 20.57 2.44 14.48
N GLY A 159 20.73 1.84 13.30
CA GLY A 159 20.03 0.60 12.98
C GLY A 159 18.58 0.80 12.47
N ILE A 160 18.13 2.06 12.34
CA ILE A 160 16.71 2.41 12.20
C ILE A 160 16.15 1.85 10.88
N ILE A 161 16.89 2.01 9.78
CA ILE A 161 16.45 1.58 8.44
C ILE A 161 16.43 0.06 8.34
N ARG A 162 17.44 -0.62 8.90
CA ARG A 162 17.47 -2.08 8.95
C ARG A 162 16.25 -2.64 9.68
N CYS A 163 15.76 -1.96 10.71
CA CYS A 163 14.61 -2.40 11.49
C CYS A 163 13.28 -2.35 10.71
N ILE A 164 13.18 -1.55 9.65
CA ILE A 164 11.95 -1.44 8.83
C ILE A 164 12.01 -2.12 7.47
N LYS A 165 13.13 -2.76 7.10
CA LYS A 165 13.26 -3.45 5.81
C LYS A 165 12.17 -4.51 5.57
N GLY A 166 11.81 -5.28 6.60
CA GLY A 166 10.73 -6.26 6.51
C GLY A 166 9.37 -5.62 6.19
N TYR A 167 9.09 -4.47 6.81
CA TYR A 167 7.89 -3.69 6.51
C TYR A 167 7.92 -3.16 5.07
N ASN A 168 9.02 -2.56 4.64
CA ASN A 168 9.15 -2.00 3.28
C ASN A 168 8.99 -3.08 2.19
N PHE A 169 9.53 -4.29 2.43
CA PHE A 169 9.33 -5.42 1.54
C PHE A 169 7.84 -5.80 1.42
N ILE A 170 7.13 -5.91 2.55
CA ILE A 170 5.69 -6.19 2.54
C ILE A 170 4.94 -5.09 1.77
N MET A 171 5.30 -3.82 1.96
CA MET A 171 4.62 -2.73 1.27
C MET A 171 4.90 -2.67 -0.24
N LEU A 172 6.07 -3.11 -0.70
CA LEU A 172 6.31 -3.31 -2.13
C LEU A 172 5.44 -4.42 -2.70
N CYS A 173 5.36 -5.56 -2.01
CA CYS A 173 4.46 -6.64 -2.41
C CYS A 173 3.01 -6.16 -2.42
N TYR A 174 2.59 -5.40 -1.41
CA TYR A 174 1.27 -4.80 -1.32
C TYR A 174 0.97 -3.93 -2.55
N SER A 175 1.87 -3.02 -2.93
CA SER A 175 1.70 -2.19 -4.14
C SER A 175 1.60 -3.03 -5.41
N LEU A 176 2.44 -4.05 -5.57
CA LEU A 176 2.39 -4.93 -6.75
C LEU A 176 1.08 -5.71 -6.81
N LEU A 177 0.63 -6.28 -5.69
CA LEU A 177 -0.63 -7.00 -5.61
C LEU A 177 -1.81 -6.08 -5.89
N PHE A 178 -1.77 -4.83 -5.39
CA PHE A 178 -2.80 -3.83 -5.69
C PHE A 178 -2.86 -3.50 -7.18
N ALA A 179 -1.71 -3.37 -7.86
CA ALA A 179 -1.67 -3.15 -9.30
C ALA A 179 -2.25 -4.34 -10.07
N LEU A 180 -1.85 -5.57 -9.71
CA LEU A 180 -2.36 -6.80 -10.32
C LEU A 180 -3.87 -6.97 -10.11
N GLU A 181 -4.38 -6.61 -8.94
CA GLU A 181 -5.81 -6.60 -8.66
C GLU A 181 -6.56 -5.64 -9.58
N ARG A 182 -6.04 -4.42 -9.82
CA ARG A 182 -6.65 -3.47 -10.76
C ARG A 182 -6.67 -3.99 -12.20
N ILE A 183 -5.60 -4.64 -12.63
CA ILE A 183 -5.55 -5.31 -13.94
C ILE A 183 -6.61 -6.43 -13.99
N ALA A 184 -6.69 -7.25 -12.94
CA ALA A 184 -7.64 -8.35 -12.88
C ALA A 184 -9.09 -7.88 -12.97
N LEU A 185 -9.43 -6.74 -12.35
CA LEU A 185 -10.76 -6.14 -12.45
C LEU A 185 -11.09 -5.63 -13.86
N VAL A 186 -10.11 -5.05 -14.55
CA VAL A 186 -10.31 -4.48 -15.89
C VAL A 186 -10.47 -5.55 -16.96
N TYR A 187 -9.84 -6.72 -16.75
CA TYR A 187 -9.85 -7.84 -17.70
C TYR A 187 -10.67 -9.03 -17.21
N ASP A 188 -11.50 -8.86 -16.17
CA ASP A 188 -12.35 -9.90 -15.58
C ASP A 188 -11.62 -11.21 -15.23
N MET A 189 -10.39 -11.11 -14.72
CA MET A 189 -9.52 -12.25 -14.39
C MET A 189 -9.74 -12.73 -12.94
N ASP A 190 -10.80 -13.49 -12.70
CA ASP A 190 -11.22 -13.93 -11.36
C ASP A 190 -10.11 -14.59 -10.51
N ILE A 191 -9.29 -15.45 -11.12
CA ILE A 191 -8.20 -16.15 -10.40
C ILE A 191 -7.14 -15.16 -9.93
N LEU A 192 -6.73 -14.24 -10.81
CA LEU A 192 -5.74 -13.22 -10.46
C LEU A 192 -6.30 -12.26 -9.40
N LEU A 193 -7.58 -11.88 -9.53
CA LEU A 193 -8.29 -11.08 -8.55
C LEU A 193 -8.25 -11.73 -7.17
N TYR A 194 -8.56 -13.02 -7.09
CA TYR A 194 -8.53 -13.78 -5.83
C TYR A 194 -7.13 -13.84 -5.22
N ILE A 195 -6.12 -14.23 -6.01
CA ILE A 195 -4.73 -14.33 -5.53
C ILE A 195 -4.22 -12.96 -5.04
N ALA A 196 -4.44 -11.91 -5.83
CA ALA A 196 -4.04 -10.56 -5.48
C ALA A 196 -4.73 -10.10 -4.20
N SER A 197 -6.05 -10.32 -4.09
CA SER A 197 -6.84 -9.89 -2.93
C SER A 197 -6.44 -10.61 -1.64
N VAL A 198 -6.20 -11.92 -1.70
CA VAL A 198 -5.65 -12.68 -0.56
C VAL A 198 -4.29 -12.11 -0.15
N GLY A 199 -3.41 -11.84 -1.11
CA GLY A 199 -2.12 -11.24 -0.86
C GLY A 199 -2.21 -9.86 -0.21
N ILE A 200 -3.10 -8.99 -0.72
CA ILE A 200 -3.37 -7.64 -0.15
C ILE A 200 -3.85 -7.79 1.29
N ALA A 201 -4.81 -8.68 1.54
CA ALA A 201 -5.38 -8.89 2.87
C ALA A 201 -4.33 -9.37 3.88
N VAL A 202 -3.49 -10.33 3.48
CA VAL A 202 -2.37 -10.83 4.30
C VAL A 202 -1.33 -9.74 4.53
N ALA A 203 -0.96 -8.98 3.50
CA ALA A 203 -0.02 -7.87 3.63
C ALA A 203 -0.54 -6.80 4.59
N SER A 204 -1.78 -6.33 4.43
CA SER A 204 -2.43 -5.39 5.36
C SER A 204 -2.38 -5.86 6.81
N PHE A 205 -2.64 -7.14 7.05
CA PHE A 205 -2.59 -7.73 8.39
C PHE A 205 -1.15 -7.82 8.95
N LEU A 206 -0.19 -8.28 8.15
CA LEU A 206 1.19 -8.51 8.60
C LEU A 206 2.01 -7.22 8.75
N THR A 207 1.67 -6.16 8.00
CA THR A 207 2.37 -4.87 8.03
C THR A 207 2.49 -4.32 9.44
N ILE A 208 1.41 -4.33 10.22
CA ILE A 208 1.36 -3.76 11.58
C ILE A 208 2.25 -4.50 12.59
N PRO A 209 2.16 -5.84 12.77
CA PRO A 209 3.03 -6.56 13.70
C PRO A 209 4.50 -6.55 13.26
N VAL A 210 4.79 -6.60 11.95
CA VAL A 210 6.16 -6.54 11.44
C VAL A 210 6.77 -5.17 11.71
N LEU A 211 6.05 -4.10 11.38
CA LEU A 211 6.52 -2.74 11.65
C LEU A 211 6.70 -2.48 13.15
N ARG A 212 5.77 -2.96 13.99
CA ARG A 212 5.87 -2.83 15.46
C ARG A 212 7.19 -3.39 15.98
N LYS A 213 7.61 -4.57 15.52
CA LYS A 213 8.90 -5.18 15.90
C LYS A 213 10.09 -4.33 15.49
N GLY A 214 10.00 -3.63 14.35
CA GLY A 214 11.01 -2.69 13.90
C GLY A 214 11.06 -1.43 14.77
N VAL A 215 9.92 -0.76 14.92
CA VAL A 215 9.79 0.51 15.69
C VAL A 215 10.12 0.32 17.17
N LEU A 216 9.88 -0.85 17.76
CA LEU A 216 10.27 -1.16 19.13
C LEU A 216 11.79 -1.11 19.36
N LYS A 217 12.60 -1.29 18.31
CA LYS A 217 14.06 -1.23 18.39
C LYS A 217 14.61 0.18 18.26
N TRP A 218 13.75 1.18 18.01
CA TRP A 218 14.14 2.58 17.90
C TRP A 218 14.34 3.26 19.25
N THR A 219 14.30 2.50 20.35
CA THR A 219 14.60 3.01 21.69
C THR A 219 16.06 3.45 21.78
N ILE A 220 16.23 4.77 21.78
CA ILE A 220 17.33 5.51 22.42
C ILE A 220 17.21 5.31 23.94
#